data_AF-A0A665UMR6-F1
#
_entry.id   AF-A0A665UMR6-F1
#
_cell.length_a   1.000
_cell.length_b   1.000
_cell.length_c   1.000
_cell.angle_alpha   90.00
_cell.angle_beta   90.00
_cell.angle_gamma   90.00
#
_symmetry.space_group_name_H-M   'P 1'
#
loop_
_entity.id
_entity.type
_entity.pdbx_description
1 polymer ?
#
loop_
_entity_poly.entity_id
_entity_poly.type
_entity_poly.pdbx_seq_one_letter_code
_entity_poly.pdbx_strand_id
1 'polypeptide(L)'
;MLVWPAEQAQCRAVLRSWTDTDGEKITEQLSLFQDCEDDDGRYSLDFVGSCSLTWSDFRTHVDQSCRYSEEFVNIYYDCMDKKRRNLTRLYLDKATLVWNGNAVSGQDALGEFFELLPSSEFQVHTLDCQPVHEQATQGQTTLLVVTGGTVKFEGNKPRFFNQNFLLTAQASPNNDQPVWKIASDCFRFQDWNN
;
A
#
# COMPACT_ATOMS: atom_id res chain seq x y z
N MET A 1 -10.49 6.24 38.89
CA MET A 1 -11.58 6.16 37.90
C MET A 1 -11.72 7.58 37.35
N LEU A 2 -11.04 7.96 36.27
CA LEU A 2 -11.09 7.37 34.93
C LEU A 2 -9.77 6.72 34.51
N VAL A 3 -9.89 5.55 33.89
CA VAL A 3 -8.83 4.75 33.27
C VAL A 3 -8.95 5.00 31.77
N TRP A 4 -7.84 5.29 31.09
CA TRP A 4 -7.75 5.28 29.63
C TRP A 4 -6.69 4.25 29.21
N PRO A 5 -6.91 3.39 28.20
CA PRO A 5 -6.07 2.23 27.94
C PRO A 5 -4.78 2.60 27.19
N ALA A 6 -3.74 1.82 27.44
CA ALA A 6 -2.48 1.81 26.72
C ALA A 6 -2.68 1.47 25.24
N GLU A 7 -2.32 2.40 24.35
CA GLU A 7 -1.81 2.13 22.98
C GLU A 7 -1.51 3.44 22.25
N GLN A 8 -0.35 4.02 22.50
CA GLN A 8 0.37 4.83 21.51
C GLN A 8 1.87 4.59 21.68
N ALA A 9 2.37 3.51 21.10
CA ALA A 9 3.80 3.39 20.83
C ALA A 9 4.15 4.48 19.80
N GLN A 10 4.83 5.54 20.24
CA GLN A 10 5.26 6.61 19.36
C GLN A 10 6.64 6.26 18.82
N CYS A 11 6.71 5.66 17.63
CA CYS A 11 7.98 5.44 16.95
C CYS A 11 8.65 6.79 16.68
N ARG A 12 9.75 7.08 17.39
CA ARG A 12 10.57 8.27 17.15
C ARG A 12 11.77 7.87 16.31
N ALA A 13 11.83 8.39 15.08
CA ALA A 13 13.04 8.34 14.28
C ALA A 13 14.02 9.40 14.79
N VAL A 14 15.15 8.97 15.36
CA VAL A 14 16.22 9.89 15.77
C VAL A 14 17.29 9.89 14.68
N LEU A 15 17.45 11.03 14.00
CA LEU A 15 18.53 11.23 13.05
C LEU A 15 19.83 11.43 13.83
N ARG A 16 20.72 10.44 13.86
CA ARG A 16 22.08 10.61 14.38
C ARG A 16 23.06 10.67 13.20
N SER A 17 23.68 11.83 13.00
CA SER A 17 24.76 12.01 12.04
C SER A 17 26.07 11.51 12.64
N TRP A 18 26.75 10.58 11.98
CA TRP A 18 28.11 10.18 12.33
C TRP A 18 29.09 10.85 11.35
N THR A 19 30.13 11.48 11.88
CA THR A 19 31.25 12.03 11.12
C THR A 19 32.45 11.11 11.30
N ASP A 20 33.14 10.79 10.21
CA ASP A 20 34.42 10.08 10.29
C ASP A 20 35.52 10.99 10.88
N THR A 21 36.67 10.41 11.23
CA THR A 21 37.82 11.15 11.78
C THR A 21 38.34 12.26 10.88
N ASP A 22 37.99 12.24 9.58
CA ASP A 22 38.33 13.25 8.58
C ASP A 22 37.22 14.29 8.33
N GLY A 23 36.10 14.21 9.06
CA GLY A 23 35.02 15.20 9.00
C GLY A 23 34.10 15.11 7.77
N GLU A 24 34.27 14.14 6.88
CA GLU A 24 33.29 13.84 5.83
C GLU A 24 32.06 13.12 6.42
N LYS A 25 30.87 13.56 6.01
CA LYS A 25 29.59 12.93 6.38
C LYS A 25 29.43 11.65 5.58
N ILE A 26 29.59 10.49 6.23
CA ILE A 26 29.56 9.21 5.52
C ILE A 26 28.18 8.55 5.54
N THR A 27 27.41 8.67 6.62
CA THR A 27 26.07 8.04 6.72
C THR A 27 25.15 8.74 7.73
N GLU A 28 23.88 8.90 7.36
CA GLU A 28 22.79 9.15 8.31
C GLU A 28 22.05 7.83 8.52
N GLN A 29 22.20 7.24 9.70
CA GLN A 29 21.56 5.97 10.03
C GLN A 29 20.24 6.27 10.75
N LEU A 30 19.11 5.93 10.13
CA LEU A 30 17.82 6.00 10.81
C LEU A 30 17.75 4.85 11.81
N SER A 31 17.83 5.19 13.09
CA SER A 31 17.57 4.25 14.19
C SER A 31 16.13 4.44 14.64
N LEU A 32 15.34 3.37 14.51
CA LEU A 32 13.98 3.31 15.01
C LEU A 32 14.06 2.89 16.47
N PHE A 33 13.67 3.82 17.35
CA PHE A 33 13.51 3.54 18.77
C PHE A 33 12.03 3.40 19.07
N GLN A 34 11.70 2.35 19.81
CA GLN A 34 10.37 2.15 20.37
C GLN A 34 10.45 2.47 21.85
N ASP A 35 9.56 3.34 22.31
CA ASP A 35 9.38 3.60 23.74
C ASP A 35 8.65 2.38 24.33
N CYS A 36 9.35 1.60 25.15
CA CYS A 36 8.78 0.54 25.97
C CYS A 36 8.63 1.06 27.40
N GLU A 37 7.42 1.01 27.94
CA GLU A 37 7.15 1.32 29.35
C GLU A 37 7.22 0.00 30.12
N ASP A 38 8.23 -0.13 30.99
CA ASP A 38 8.34 -1.27 31.90
C ASP A 38 7.23 -1.22 32.96
N ASP A 39 6.78 -2.38 33.48
CA ASP A 39 5.73 -2.49 34.52
C ASP A 39 6.02 -1.65 35.80
N ASP A 40 7.27 -1.22 36.01
CA ASP A 40 7.72 -0.35 37.10
C ASP A 40 7.60 1.16 36.80
N GLY A 41 7.04 1.55 35.64
CA GLY A 41 6.89 2.95 35.22
C GLY A 41 8.21 3.62 34.80
N ARG A 42 9.22 2.84 34.41
CA ARG A 42 10.44 3.34 33.77
C ARG A 42 10.29 3.26 32.26
N TYR A 43 10.61 4.36 31.60
CA TYR A 43 10.72 4.43 30.14
C TYR A 43 12.12 3.98 29.73
N SER A 44 12.24 2.87 29.01
CA SER A 44 13.48 2.42 28.37
C SER A 44 13.42 2.68 26.87
N LEU A 45 14.53 3.16 26.33
CA LEU A 45 14.69 3.40 24.90
C LEU A 45 15.39 2.19 24.27
N ASP A 46 14.60 1.25 23.76
CA ASP A 46 15.15 0.01 23.22
C ASP A 46 15.45 0.17 21.72
N PHE A 47 16.64 -0.27 21.30
CA PHE A 47 17.07 -0.25 19.91
C PHE A 47 16.39 -1.40 19.15
N VAL A 48 15.43 -1.07 18.28
CA VAL A 48 14.61 -2.08 17.57
C VAL A 48 15.24 -2.52 16.23
N GLY A 49 16.20 -1.76 15.71
CA GLY A 49 16.99 -2.17 14.54
C GLY A 49 17.62 -1.01 13.78
N SER A 50 18.64 -1.32 12.97
CA SER A 50 19.23 -0.39 12.02
C SER A 50 18.60 -0.57 10.64
N CYS A 51 17.91 0.45 10.13
CA CYS A 51 17.54 0.52 8.74
C CYS A 51 18.74 1.12 7.97
N SER A 52 19.45 0.31 7.19
CA SER A 52 20.60 0.74 6.39
C SER A 52 20.15 1.35 5.05
N LEU A 53 19.26 2.34 5.10
CA LEU A 53 18.89 3.16 3.94
C LEU A 53 19.30 4.60 4.24
N THR A 54 20.09 5.21 3.36
CA THR A 54 20.42 6.62 3.51
C THR A 54 19.16 7.45 3.30
N TRP A 55 19.07 8.65 3.89
CA TRP A 55 17.91 9.53 3.75
C TRP A 55 17.57 9.85 2.27
N SER A 56 18.61 9.91 1.43
CA SER A 56 18.50 10.03 -0.03
C SER A 56 17.84 8.82 -0.69
N ASP A 57 18.11 7.61 -0.19
CA ASP A 57 17.51 6.37 -0.71
C ASP A 57 16.04 6.26 -0.33
N PHE A 58 15.68 6.65 0.90
CA PHE A 58 14.28 6.66 1.36
C PHE A 58 13.42 7.62 0.52
N ARG A 59 13.89 8.86 0.32
CA ARG A 59 13.18 9.85 -0.51
C ARG A 59 13.01 9.34 -1.95
N THR A 60 14.05 8.73 -2.50
CA THR A 60 14.00 8.14 -3.85
C THR A 60 12.98 7.00 -3.93
N HIS A 61 12.92 6.15 -2.90
CA HIS A 61 11.96 5.05 -2.83
C HIS A 61 10.50 5.55 -2.75
N VAL A 62 10.27 6.62 -1.97
CA VAL A 62 8.95 7.28 -1.89
C VAL A 62 8.58 7.91 -3.23
N ASP A 63 9.48 8.66 -3.86
CA ASP A 63 9.23 9.31 -5.16
C ASP A 63 8.93 8.28 -6.27
N GLN A 64 9.63 7.14 -6.27
CA GLN A 64 9.36 6.02 -7.17
C GLN A 64 7.99 5.40 -6.90
N SER A 65 7.66 5.17 -5.63
CA SER A 65 6.36 4.61 -5.21
C SER A 65 5.19 5.46 -5.70
N CYS A 66 5.29 6.79 -5.58
CA CYS A 66 4.28 7.71 -6.09
C CYS A 66 4.07 7.54 -7.60
N ARG A 67 5.15 7.55 -8.39
CA ARG A 67 5.09 7.39 -9.86
C ARG A 67 4.46 6.06 -10.25
N TYR A 68 4.87 4.97 -9.61
CA TYR A 68 4.29 3.65 -9.88
C TYR A 68 2.82 3.56 -9.49
N SER A 69 2.41 4.19 -8.39
CA SER A 69 1.01 4.18 -7.96
C SER A 69 0.11 4.93 -8.94
N GLU A 70 0.54 6.09 -9.44
CA GLU A 70 -0.21 6.89 -10.41
C GLU A 70 -0.38 6.13 -11.73
N GLU A 71 0.71 5.55 -12.24
CA GLU A 71 0.68 4.75 -13.47
C GLU A 71 -0.21 3.50 -13.30
N PHE A 72 -0.05 2.78 -12.19
CA PHE A 72 -0.85 1.60 -11.87
C PHE A 72 -2.34 1.92 -11.84
N VAL A 73 -2.74 2.99 -11.14
CA VAL A 73 -4.14 3.40 -11.01
C VAL A 73 -4.75 3.76 -12.36
N ASN A 74 -4.01 4.51 -13.19
CA ASN A 74 -4.45 4.82 -14.55
C ASN A 74 -4.67 3.57 -15.39
N ILE A 75 -3.74 2.61 -15.34
CA ILE A 75 -3.86 1.33 -16.06
C ILE A 75 -5.02 0.50 -15.51
N TYR A 76 -5.17 0.42 -14.19
CA TYR A 76 -6.20 -0.38 -13.54
C TYR A 76 -7.61 0.07 -13.94
N TYR A 77 -7.92 1.36 -13.79
CA TYR A 77 -9.24 1.88 -14.10
C TYR A 77 -9.51 1.92 -15.62
N ASP A 78 -8.50 2.18 -16.47
CA ASP A 78 -8.66 2.04 -17.93
C ASP A 78 -8.99 0.58 -18.33
N CYS A 79 -8.33 -0.39 -17.71
CA CYS A 79 -8.63 -1.80 -17.93
C CYS A 79 -10.01 -2.19 -17.40
N MET A 80 -10.41 -1.67 -16.24
CA MET A 80 -11.72 -1.95 -15.63
C MET A 80 -12.87 -1.45 -16.52
N ASP A 81 -12.70 -0.30 -17.17
CA ASP A 81 -13.74 0.30 -18.01
C ASP A 81 -13.74 -0.25 -19.44
N LYS A 82 -12.56 -0.41 -20.06
CA LYS A 82 -12.45 -0.74 -21.49
C LYS A 82 -12.01 -2.16 -21.80
N LYS A 83 -11.26 -2.82 -20.90
CA LYS A 83 -10.55 -4.08 -21.18
C LYS A 83 -10.63 -5.09 -20.02
N ARG A 84 -11.85 -5.38 -19.51
CA ARG A 84 -12.06 -6.26 -18.34
C ARG A 84 -11.36 -7.62 -18.42
N ARG A 85 -11.30 -8.22 -19.61
CA ARG A 85 -10.59 -9.50 -19.83
C ARG A 85 -9.10 -9.48 -19.47
N ASN A 86 -8.46 -8.31 -19.57
CA ASN A 86 -7.05 -8.15 -19.22
C ASN A 86 -6.83 -7.78 -17.76
N LEU A 87 -7.89 -7.40 -17.03
CA LEU A 87 -7.80 -6.92 -15.65
C LEU A 87 -7.25 -7.99 -14.71
N THR A 88 -7.67 -9.25 -14.88
CA THR A 88 -7.20 -10.40 -14.10
C THR A 88 -5.69 -10.66 -14.20
N ARG A 89 -5.02 -10.15 -15.24
CA ARG A 89 -3.56 -10.28 -15.40
C ARG A 89 -2.78 -9.35 -14.47
N LEU A 90 -3.42 -8.31 -13.95
CA LEU A 90 -2.84 -7.39 -12.96
C LEU A 90 -2.84 -8.00 -11.55
N TYR A 91 -3.63 -9.06 -11.32
CA TYR A 91 -3.70 -9.77 -10.06
C TYR A 91 -2.63 -10.87 -9.98
N LEU A 92 -2.19 -11.17 -8.75
CA LEU A 92 -1.46 -12.41 -8.46
C LEU A 92 -2.41 -13.61 -8.49
N ASP A 93 -1.86 -14.80 -8.74
CA ASP A 93 -2.63 -16.04 -8.86
C ASP A 93 -3.45 -16.34 -7.57
N LYS A 94 -2.90 -15.96 -6.41
CA LYS A 94 -3.52 -16.10 -5.08
C LYS A 94 -4.12 -14.80 -4.54
N ALA A 95 -4.37 -13.82 -5.41
CA ALA A 95 -4.90 -12.55 -4.97
C ALA A 95 -6.33 -12.68 -4.42
N THR A 96 -6.69 -11.76 -3.53
CA THR A 96 -8.03 -11.70 -2.93
C THR A 96 -8.64 -10.31 -3.13
N LEU A 97 -9.87 -10.29 -3.64
CA LEU A 97 -10.72 -9.12 -3.76
C LEU A 97 -11.82 -9.17 -2.70
N VAL A 98 -12.02 -8.09 -1.94
CA VAL A 98 -13.17 -7.92 -1.06
C VAL A 98 -14.07 -6.83 -1.63
N TRP A 99 -15.18 -7.22 -2.24
CA TRP A 99 -16.12 -6.31 -2.87
C TRP A 99 -17.35 -6.07 -1.98
N ASN A 100 -17.44 -4.89 -1.37
CA ASN A 100 -18.50 -4.53 -0.43
C ASN A 100 -18.70 -5.57 0.70
N GLY A 101 -17.61 -6.21 1.13
CA GLY A 101 -17.62 -7.26 2.15
C GLY A 101 -17.69 -8.70 1.61
N ASN A 102 -17.88 -8.90 0.30
CA ASN A 102 -17.86 -10.22 -0.32
C ASN A 102 -16.44 -10.55 -0.78
N ALA A 103 -15.83 -11.58 -0.20
CA ALA A 103 -14.49 -12.03 -0.58
C ALA A 103 -14.55 -12.93 -1.83
N VAL A 104 -13.67 -12.65 -2.79
CA VAL A 104 -13.42 -13.42 -4.02
C VAL A 104 -11.93 -13.68 -4.08
N SER A 105 -11.53 -14.93 -4.20
CA SER A 105 -10.11 -15.33 -4.14
C SER A 105 -9.76 -16.23 -5.31
N GLY A 106 -8.58 -16.00 -5.89
CA GLY A 106 -8.08 -16.76 -7.02
C GLY A 106 -8.45 -16.14 -8.37
N GLN A 107 -7.56 -16.33 -9.35
CA GLN A 107 -7.65 -15.65 -10.65
C GLN A 107 -8.92 -16.00 -11.45
N ASP A 108 -9.34 -17.27 -11.42
CA ASP A 108 -10.53 -17.73 -12.14
C ASP A 108 -11.81 -17.08 -11.57
N ALA A 109 -11.97 -17.11 -10.25
CA ALA A 109 -13.10 -16.49 -9.56
C ALA A 109 -13.14 -14.97 -9.75
N LEU A 110 -11.97 -14.31 -9.76
CA LEU A 110 -11.86 -12.89 -10.11
C LEU A 110 -12.31 -12.63 -11.54
N GLY A 111 -11.91 -13.47 -12.50
CA GLY A 111 -12.33 -13.36 -13.90
C GLY A 111 -13.83 -13.43 -14.07
N GLU A 112 -14.45 -14.45 -13.49
CA GLU A 112 -15.91 -14.61 -13.48
C GLU A 112 -16.60 -13.41 -12.81
N PHE A 113 -16.08 -12.96 -11.67
CA PHE A 113 -16.64 -11.81 -10.94
C PHE A 113 -16.61 -10.52 -11.78
N PHE A 114 -15.48 -10.21 -12.45
CA PHE A 114 -15.37 -9.02 -13.27
C PHE A 114 -16.22 -9.08 -14.55
N GLU A 115 -16.49 -10.28 -15.09
CA GLU A 115 -17.40 -10.46 -16.23
C GLU A 115 -18.87 -10.25 -15.84
N LEU A 116 -19.25 -10.57 -14.59
CA LEU A 116 -20.59 -10.37 -14.06
C LEU A 116 -20.91 -8.90 -13.75
N LEU A 117 -19.88 -8.06 -13.56
CA LEU A 117 -20.08 -6.65 -13.28
C LEU A 117 -20.58 -5.88 -14.51
N PRO A 118 -21.57 -4.98 -14.34
CA PRO A 118 -22.05 -4.15 -15.43
C PRO A 118 -20.98 -3.17 -15.90
N SER A 119 -21.21 -2.54 -17.06
CA SER A 119 -20.28 -1.52 -17.55
C SER A 119 -20.10 -0.39 -16.53
N SER A 120 -18.86 0.04 -16.33
CA SER A 120 -18.44 1.03 -15.35
C SER A 120 -17.78 2.22 -16.04
N GLU A 121 -17.86 3.36 -15.37
CA GLU A 121 -17.05 4.55 -15.66
C GLU A 121 -16.51 5.06 -14.32
N PHE A 122 -15.21 4.87 -14.10
CA PHE A 122 -14.53 5.29 -12.87
C PHE A 122 -13.91 6.67 -13.05
N GLN A 123 -14.09 7.53 -12.05
CA GLN A 123 -13.42 8.81 -11.92
C GLN A 123 -12.73 8.86 -10.56
N VAL A 124 -11.39 8.80 -10.59
CA VAL A 124 -10.55 8.86 -9.38
C VAL A 124 -10.31 10.32 -9.04
N HIS A 125 -10.61 10.71 -7.79
CA HIS A 125 -10.42 12.08 -7.30
C HIS A 125 -9.20 12.19 -6.38
N THR A 126 -8.90 11.11 -5.67
CA THR A 126 -7.85 11.07 -4.65
C THR A 126 -7.05 9.79 -4.79
N LEU A 127 -5.74 9.92 -4.61
CA LEU A 127 -4.75 8.85 -4.62
C LEU A 127 -3.78 9.11 -3.47
N ASP A 128 -3.53 8.10 -2.67
CA ASP A 128 -2.45 8.06 -1.69
C ASP A 128 -1.69 6.75 -1.84
N CYS A 129 -0.38 6.76 -1.54
CA CYS A 129 0.42 5.55 -1.56
C CYS A 129 1.46 5.53 -0.44
N GLN A 130 1.64 4.36 0.17
CA GLN A 130 2.51 4.19 1.32
C GLN A 130 3.33 2.90 1.16
N PRO A 131 4.68 2.98 1.14
CA PRO A 131 5.51 1.79 1.11
C PRO A 131 5.32 1.00 2.41
N VAL A 132 5.10 -0.31 2.29
CA VAL A 132 4.87 -1.17 3.45
C VAL A 132 6.21 -1.76 3.92
N HIS A 133 6.39 -1.80 5.23
CA HIS A 133 7.63 -2.26 5.84
C HIS A 133 7.87 -3.76 5.61
N GLU A 134 9.11 -4.15 5.31
CA GLU A 134 9.49 -5.51 4.90
C GLU A 134 9.16 -6.61 5.91
N GLN A 135 9.11 -6.25 7.20
CA GLN A 135 8.71 -7.18 8.28
C GLN A 135 7.27 -7.69 8.12
N ALA A 136 6.36 -6.86 7.57
CA ALA A 136 4.98 -7.23 7.35
C ALA A 136 4.81 -8.12 6.10
N THR A 137 5.80 -8.14 5.20
CA THR A 137 5.68 -8.71 3.86
C THR A 137 6.71 -9.80 3.58
N GLN A 138 7.36 -10.32 4.63
CA GLN A 138 8.32 -11.41 4.56
C GLN A 138 9.47 -11.12 3.56
N GLY A 139 9.89 -9.85 3.47
CA GLY A 139 10.96 -9.40 2.58
C GLY A 139 10.53 -9.06 1.14
N GLN A 140 9.22 -9.02 0.84
CA GLN A 140 8.73 -8.57 -0.46
C GLN A 140 8.50 -7.06 -0.49
N THR A 141 8.97 -6.38 -1.53
CA THR A 141 8.66 -4.95 -1.75
C THR A 141 7.18 -4.81 -2.08
N THR A 142 6.46 -4.07 -1.23
CA THR A 142 5.01 -3.89 -1.36
C THR A 142 4.61 -2.44 -1.15
N LEU A 143 3.53 -2.06 -1.80
CA LEU A 143 3.02 -0.70 -1.83
C LEU A 143 1.52 -0.73 -1.54
N LEU A 144 1.11 -0.06 -0.47
CA LEU A 144 -0.29 0.19 -0.17
C LEU A 144 -0.74 1.39 -0.99
N VAL A 145 -1.77 1.22 -1.82
CA VAL A 145 -2.34 2.29 -2.64
C VAL A 145 -3.80 2.46 -2.22
N VAL A 146 -4.19 3.68 -1.88
CA VAL A 146 -5.56 4.02 -1.49
C VAL A 146 -6.11 5.01 -2.51
N THR A 147 -7.29 4.69 -3.04
CA THR A 147 -7.99 5.51 -4.02
C THR A 147 -9.39 5.83 -3.54
N GLY A 148 -9.82 7.05 -3.83
CA GLY A 148 -11.16 7.53 -3.56
C GLY A 148 -11.70 8.27 -4.77
N GLY A 149 -12.95 8.01 -5.11
CA GLY A 149 -13.52 8.49 -6.36
C GLY A 149 -15.02 8.33 -6.46
N THR A 150 -15.52 8.54 -7.67
CA THR A 150 -16.89 8.24 -8.07
C THR A 150 -16.90 7.20 -9.17
N VAL A 151 -17.83 6.25 -9.07
CA VAL A 151 -18.05 5.24 -10.11
C VAL A 151 -19.51 5.30 -10.56
N LYS A 152 -19.71 5.22 -11.88
CA LYS A 152 -21.03 5.11 -12.48
C LYS A 152 -21.13 3.75 -13.17
N PHE A 153 -21.98 2.89 -12.63
CA PHE A 153 -22.34 1.65 -13.29
C PHE A 153 -23.53 1.87 -14.22
N GLU A 154 -23.58 1.11 -15.30
CA GLU A 154 -24.69 1.13 -16.25
C GLU A 154 -26.04 0.91 -15.52
N GLY A 155 -27.02 1.77 -15.83
CA GLY A 155 -28.34 1.76 -15.19
C GLY A 155 -28.39 2.33 -13.76
N ASN A 156 -27.25 2.73 -13.18
CA ASN A 156 -27.18 3.25 -11.81
C ASN A 156 -26.74 4.72 -11.74
N LYS A 157 -27.08 5.37 -10.63
CA LYS A 157 -26.57 6.72 -10.31
C LYS A 157 -25.06 6.63 -9.98
N PRO A 158 -24.28 7.69 -10.27
CA PRO A 158 -22.90 7.77 -9.79
C PRO A 158 -22.85 7.63 -8.27
N ARG A 159 -21.92 6.82 -7.76
CA ARG A 159 -21.71 6.59 -6.32
C ARG A 159 -20.26 6.82 -5.94
N PHE A 160 -20.05 7.33 -4.73
CA PHE A 160 -18.72 7.43 -4.17
C PHE A 160 -18.21 6.06 -3.72
N PHE A 161 -16.92 5.82 -3.97
CA PHE A 161 -16.25 4.59 -3.57
C PHE A 161 -14.89 4.91 -2.96
N ASN A 162 -14.45 4.00 -2.09
CA ASN A 162 -13.08 3.91 -1.62
C ASN A 162 -12.55 2.52 -1.98
N GLN A 163 -11.33 2.47 -2.49
CA GLN A 163 -10.68 1.23 -2.87
C GLN A 163 -9.22 1.25 -2.43
N ASN A 164 -8.79 0.18 -1.79
CA ASN A 164 -7.39 0.00 -1.38
C ASN A 164 -6.80 -1.24 -2.05
N PHE A 165 -5.56 -1.09 -2.50
CA PHE A 165 -4.78 -2.13 -3.15
C PHE A 165 -3.50 -2.36 -2.36
N LEU A 166 -3.17 -3.62 -2.15
CA LEU A 166 -1.84 -4.03 -1.73
C LEU A 166 -1.11 -4.57 -2.96
N LEU A 167 -0.15 -3.79 -3.45
CA LEU A 167 0.69 -4.15 -4.58
C LEU A 167 1.96 -4.83 -4.12
N THR A 168 2.42 -5.81 -4.91
CA THR A 168 3.69 -6.49 -4.68
C THR A 168 4.53 -6.43 -5.95
N ALA A 169 5.79 -6.05 -5.78
CA ALA A 169 6.77 -6.07 -6.85
C ALA A 169 7.11 -7.52 -7.21
N GLN A 170 6.92 -7.90 -8.47
CA GLN A 170 7.37 -9.18 -9.02
C GLN A 170 8.60 -8.93 -9.88
N ALA A 171 9.69 -9.65 -9.57
CA ALA A 171 10.88 -9.64 -10.41
C ALA A 171 10.54 -10.22 -11.78
N SER A 172 10.79 -9.44 -12.84
CA SER A 172 10.64 -9.90 -14.22
C SER A 172 12.01 -10.27 -14.75
N PRO A 173 12.24 -11.50 -15.25
CA PRO A 173 13.53 -11.85 -15.86
C PRO A 173 13.82 -11.07 -17.15
N ASN A 174 12.82 -10.39 -17.72
CA ASN A 174 12.90 -9.73 -19.03
C ASN A 174 12.96 -8.20 -18.94
N ASN A 175 12.91 -7.60 -17.73
CA ASN A 175 12.91 -6.16 -17.57
C ASN A 175 13.66 -5.75 -16.31
N ASP A 176 14.46 -4.69 -16.39
CA ASP A 176 15.20 -4.16 -15.22
C ASP A 176 14.25 -3.54 -14.18
N GLN A 177 13.01 -3.24 -14.56
CA GLN A 177 12.00 -2.72 -13.66
C GLN A 177 11.02 -3.81 -13.17
N PRO A 178 10.67 -3.80 -11.87
CA PRO A 178 9.72 -4.75 -11.30
C PRO A 178 8.32 -4.54 -11.87
N VAL A 179 7.58 -5.65 -12.04
CA VAL A 179 6.17 -5.59 -12.44
C VAL A 179 5.32 -5.61 -11.18
N TRP A 180 4.53 -4.57 -10.97
CA TRP A 180 3.62 -4.48 -9.83
C TRP A 180 2.35 -5.28 -10.10
N LYS A 181 2.00 -6.17 -9.17
CA LYS A 181 0.76 -6.95 -9.21
C LYS A 181 -0.02 -6.82 -7.92
N ILE A 182 -1.34 -6.97 -8.02
CA ILE A 182 -2.26 -6.87 -6.89
C ILE A 182 -2.22 -8.17 -6.09
N ALA A 183 -1.83 -8.08 -4.82
CA ALA A 183 -1.94 -9.18 -3.85
C ALA A 183 -3.31 -9.15 -3.14
N SER A 184 -3.78 -7.96 -2.80
CA SER A 184 -5.10 -7.77 -2.18
C SER A 184 -5.77 -6.51 -2.72
N ASP A 185 -7.07 -6.59 -2.94
CA ASP A 185 -7.93 -5.47 -3.31
C ASP A 185 -9.15 -5.45 -2.39
N CYS A 186 -9.52 -4.29 -1.87
CA CYS A 186 -10.73 -4.09 -1.10
C CYS A 186 -11.49 -2.88 -1.64
N PHE A 187 -12.65 -3.13 -2.23
CA PHE A 187 -13.55 -2.12 -2.79
C PHE A 187 -14.79 -1.95 -1.92
N ARG A 188 -15.19 -0.70 -1.64
CA ARG A 188 -16.40 -0.39 -0.89
C ARG A 188 -17.07 0.90 -1.36
N PHE A 189 -18.39 0.87 -1.54
CA PHE A 189 -19.19 2.08 -1.70
C PHE A 189 -19.29 2.85 -0.38
N GLN A 190 -19.23 4.18 -0.43
CA GLN A 190 -19.41 5.01 0.77
C GLN A 190 -20.87 4.94 1.26
N ASP A 191 -21.84 4.98 0.34
CA ASP A 191 -23.28 4.96 0.65
C ASP A 191 -23.87 3.54 0.66
N TRP A 192 -23.16 2.55 1.20
CA TRP A 192 -23.61 1.14 1.12
C TRP A 192 -24.96 0.87 1.84
N ASN A 193 -25.47 1.83 2.60
CA ASN A 193 -26.62 1.69 3.50
C ASN A 193 -27.87 2.50 3.07
N ASN A 194 -27.95 2.99 1.82
CA ASN A 194 -29.10 3.75 1.29
C ASN A 194 -29.71 3.12 0.04
#